data_AF-A0A7C2AF01-F1
#
_entry.id   AF-A0A7C2AF01-F1
#
_cell.length_a   1.000
_cell.length_b   1.000
_cell.length_c   1.000
_cell.angle_alpha   90.00
_cell.angle_beta   90.00
_cell.angle_gamma   90.00
#
_symmetry.space_group_name_H-M   'P 1'
#
loop_
_entity.id
_entity.type
_entity.pdbx_description
1 polymer ?
#
loop_
_entity_poly.entity_id
_entity_poly.type
_entity_poly.pdbx_seq_one_letter_code
_entity_poly.pdbx_strand_id
1 'polypeptide(L)'
;MSASEWLSRRERVLAALKHEEADRVPIDLGAMASTGIHAVAYAALKRHLGLKAGVVRVYDTGQVLAEPEREVLELFHVDVLDVTRSLEPCGPDGRRWKPWVLPD
;
A
#
# COMPACT_ATOMS: atom_id res chain seq x y z
N MET A 1 23.16 23.99 12.27
CA MET A 1 21.89 23.41 11.78
C MET A 1 22.20 21.96 11.44
N SER A 2 21.72 21.04 12.27
CA SER A 2 22.00 19.60 12.16
C SER A 2 21.39 19.03 10.88
N ALA A 3 22.01 17.99 10.31
CA ALA A 3 21.48 17.24 9.18
C ALA A 3 20.01 16.84 9.47
N SER A 4 19.13 16.98 8.49
CA SER A 4 17.70 16.65 8.61
C SER A 4 17.51 15.25 9.18
N GLU A 5 16.97 15.14 10.39
CA GLU A 5 16.65 13.87 11.06
C GLU A 5 15.38 13.27 10.44
N TRP A 6 15.49 12.80 9.19
CA TRP A 6 14.44 11.99 8.59
C TRP A 6 14.37 10.65 9.31
N LEU A 7 13.20 10.34 9.87
CA LEU A 7 12.97 9.05 10.52
C LEU A 7 12.80 7.96 9.46
N SER A 8 13.27 6.75 9.74
CA SER A 8 12.85 5.59 8.97
C SER A 8 11.35 5.36 9.13
N ARG A 9 10.73 4.63 8.20
CA ARG A 9 9.31 4.25 8.25
C ARG A 9 8.92 3.65 9.61
N ARG A 10 9.77 2.76 10.12
CA ARG A 10 9.58 2.10 11.42
C ARG A 10 9.68 3.07 12.58
N GLU A 11 10.71 3.94 12.60
CA GLU A 11 10.88 4.92 13.67
C GLU A 11 9.72 5.90 13.72
N ARG A 12 9.26 6.39 12.57
CA ARG A 12 8.09 7.27 12.44
C ARG A 12 6.83 6.65 13.04
N VAL A 13 6.54 5.39 12.71
CA VAL A 13 5.38 4.65 13.25
C VAL A 13 5.52 4.47 14.77
N LEU A 14 6.71 4.10 15.25
CA LEU A 14 6.93 3.90 16.69
C LEU A 14 6.83 5.19 17.50
N ALA A 15 7.33 6.32 16.99
CA ALA A 15 7.17 7.63 17.61
C ALA A 15 5.68 7.99 17.73
N ALA A 16 4.92 7.86 16.64
CA ALA A 16 3.49 8.15 16.63
C ALA A 16 2.71 7.26 17.62
N LEU A 17 3.01 5.96 17.70
CA LEU A 17 2.39 5.03 18.65
C LEU A 17 2.74 5.34 20.12
N LYS A 18 3.88 5.97 20.38
CA LYS A 18 4.28 6.48 21.70
C LYS A 18 3.74 7.87 22.02
N HIS A 19 3.00 8.48 21.09
CA HIS A 19 2.52 9.85 21.17
C HIS A 19 3.67 10.87 21.24
N GLU A 20 4.78 10.58 20.55
CA GLU A 20 5.93 11.47 20.35
C GLU A 20 5.81 12.16 18.97
N GLU A 21 6.31 13.39 18.84
CA GLU A 21 6.31 14.12 17.57
C GLU A 21 7.25 13.42 16.56
N ALA A 22 6.69 12.99 15.44
CA ALA A 22 7.43 12.38 14.34
C ALA A 22 7.78 13.44 13.26
N ASP A 23 8.66 13.09 12.32
CA ASP A 23 9.02 13.95 11.18
C ASP A 23 7.84 14.23 10.22
N ARG A 24 6.83 13.33 10.19
CA ARG A 24 5.50 13.53 9.60
C ARG A 24 4.52 12.46 10.11
N VAL A 25 3.23 12.65 9.80
CA VAL A 25 2.20 11.62 10.05
C VAL A 25 2.52 10.33 9.28
N PRO A 26 2.48 9.14 9.93
CA PRO A 26 2.62 7.86 9.23
C PRO A 26 1.48 7.62 8.23
N ILE A 27 1.80 7.02 7.08
CA ILE A 27 0.84 6.71 6.02
C ILE A 27 0.60 5.20 5.95
N ASP A 28 -0.66 4.79 5.97
CA ASP A 28 -1.11 3.43 5.66
C ASP A 28 -1.91 3.44 4.35
N LEU A 29 -1.65 2.44 3.51
CA LEU A 29 -2.41 2.13 2.31
C LEU A 29 -2.42 0.60 2.12
N GLY A 30 -3.38 -0.06 2.78
CA GLY A 30 -3.61 -1.49 2.65
C GLY A 30 -2.78 -2.38 3.58
N ALA A 31 -2.29 -1.87 4.72
CA ALA A 31 -1.73 -2.72 5.78
C ALA A 31 -2.81 -3.35 6.68
N MET A 32 -4.05 -2.87 6.61
CA MET A 32 -5.21 -3.45 7.28
C MET A 32 -6.34 -3.63 6.26
N ALA A 33 -7.20 -4.63 6.49
CA ALA A 33 -8.28 -4.99 5.58
C ALA A 33 -9.18 -3.81 5.16
N SER A 34 -9.36 -2.79 6.00
CA SER A 34 -10.19 -1.61 5.72
C SER A 34 -9.42 -0.36 5.29
N THR A 35 -8.09 -0.42 5.16
CA THR A 35 -7.24 0.76 4.82
C THR A 35 -6.74 0.73 3.37
N GLY A 36 -7.32 -0.16 2.55
CA GLY A 36 -6.98 -0.31 1.13
C GLY A 36 -7.68 0.70 0.20
N ILE A 37 -7.54 0.45 -1.11
CA ILE A 37 -8.15 1.25 -2.17
C ILE A 37 -9.00 0.37 -3.08
N HIS A 38 -10.18 0.84 -3.47
CA HIS A 38 -11.07 0.11 -4.38
C HIS A 38 -10.39 -0.13 -5.75
N ALA A 39 -10.55 -1.31 -6.33
CA ALA A 39 -9.79 -1.73 -7.50
C ALA A 39 -10.02 -0.88 -8.76
N VAL A 40 -11.24 -0.39 -8.98
CA VAL A 40 -11.55 0.52 -10.10
C VAL A 40 -10.84 1.87 -9.91
N ALA A 41 -10.86 2.41 -8.69
CA ALA A 41 -10.17 3.66 -8.36
C ALA A 41 -8.65 3.50 -8.48
N TYR A 42 -8.13 2.35 -8.06
CA TYR A 42 -6.73 2.03 -8.21
C TYR A 42 -6.28 1.93 -9.67
N ALA A 43 -7.08 1.28 -10.52
CA ALA A 43 -6.82 1.24 -11.96
C ALA A 43 -6.81 2.65 -12.58
N ALA A 44 -7.72 3.53 -12.16
CA ALA A 44 -7.74 4.93 -12.59
C ALA A 44 -6.50 5.70 -12.12
N LEU A 45 -6.07 5.50 -10.86
CA LEU A 45 -4.86 6.08 -10.31
C LEU A 45 -3.62 5.65 -11.11
N LYS A 46 -3.48 4.36 -11.41
CA LYS A 46 -2.35 3.86 -12.22
C LYS A 46 -2.31 4.50 -13.60
N ARG A 47 -3.47 4.63 -14.28
CA ARG A 47 -3.57 5.35 -15.57
C ARG A 47 -3.14 6.81 -15.44
N HIS A 48 -3.58 7.51 -14.41
CA HIS A 48 -3.22 8.91 -14.16
C HIS A 48 -1.72 9.10 -13.91
N LEU A 49 -1.10 8.18 -13.16
CA LEU A 49 0.33 8.18 -12.86
C LEU A 49 1.20 7.64 -14.01
N GLY A 50 0.60 7.19 -15.11
CA GLY A 50 1.32 6.60 -16.24
C GLY A 50 1.92 5.21 -15.97
N LEU A 51 1.47 4.53 -14.89
CA LEU A 51 1.92 3.19 -14.52
C LEU A 51 1.20 2.14 -15.38
N LYS A 52 1.95 1.46 -16.24
CA LYS A 52 1.43 0.52 -17.25
C LYS A 52 1.72 -0.95 -16.93
N ALA A 53 2.55 -1.24 -15.94
CA ALA A 53 2.93 -2.59 -15.58
C ALA A 53 1.94 -3.23 -14.60
N GLY A 54 1.89 -4.57 -14.61
CA GLY A 54 1.10 -5.35 -13.66
C GLY A 54 -0.40 -5.42 -13.97
N VAL A 55 -1.08 -6.29 -13.24
CA VAL A 55 -2.54 -6.44 -13.26
C VAL A 55 -3.02 -6.11 -11.85
N VAL A 56 -4.09 -5.31 -11.74
CA VAL A 56 -4.69 -5.00 -10.44
C VAL A 56 -5.20 -6.30 -9.81
N ARG A 57 -4.65 -6.64 -8.64
CA ARG A 57 -5.05 -7.79 -7.84
C ARG A 57 -6.12 -7.37 -6.85
N VAL A 58 -7.25 -8.07 -6.84
CA VAL A 58 -8.33 -7.87 -5.86
C VAL A 58 -8.21 -8.93 -4.77
N TYR A 59 -7.66 -8.57 -3.61
CA TYR A 59 -7.42 -9.52 -2.52
C TYR A 59 -8.63 -9.72 -1.60
N ASP A 60 -9.46 -8.68 -1.47
CA ASP A 60 -10.76 -8.71 -0.80
C ASP A 60 -11.85 -8.53 -1.85
N THR A 61 -12.59 -9.60 -2.14
CA THR A 61 -13.67 -9.59 -3.14
C THR A 61 -14.98 -9.02 -2.61
N GLY A 62 -15.16 -8.92 -1.30
CA GLY A 62 -16.36 -8.33 -0.70
C GLY A 62 -16.32 -6.80 -0.76
N GLN A 63 -15.15 -6.23 -0.48
CA GLN A 63 -14.92 -4.78 -0.57
C GLN A 63 -14.34 -4.35 -1.93
N VAL A 64 -13.93 -5.32 -2.76
CA VAL A 64 -13.29 -5.12 -4.06
C VAL A 64 -12.02 -4.26 -3.92
N LEU A 65 -11.20 -4.57 -2.92
CA LEU A 65 -9.98 -3.82 -2.64
C LEU A 65 -8.80 -4.35 -3.45
N ALA A 66 -8.10 -3.43 -4.10
CA ALA A 66 -6.85 -3.69 -4.75
C ALA A 66 -5.73 -3.88 -3.74
N GLU A 67 -4.76 -4.72 -4.11
CA GLU A 67 -3.47 -4.81 -3.43
C GLU A 67 -2.44 -3.91 -4.16
N PRO A 68 -2.02 -2.77 -3.60
CA PRO A 68 -1.16 -1.82 -4.32
C PRO A 68 0.27 -2.35 -4.55
N GLU A 69 0.83 -2.20 -5.74
CA GLU A 69 2.20 -2.64 -6.03
C GLU A 69 3.27 -1.82 -5.29
N ARG A 70 4.45 -2.43 -5.08
CA ARG A 70 5.61 -1.81 -4.42
C ARG A 70 5.92 -0.41 -4.93
N GLU A 71 5.89 -0.20 -6.26
CA GLU A 71 6.13 1.11 -6.87
C GLU A 71 5.18 2.20 -6.36
N VAL A 72 3.91 1.86 -6.12
CA VAL A 72 2.91 2.79 -5.59
C VAL A 72 3.16 3.07 -4.11
N LEU A 73 3.49 2.04 -3.33
CA LEU A 73 3.78 2.18 -1.90
C LEU A 73 5.02 3.04 -1.65
N GLU A 74 6.03 2.90 -2.52
CA GLU A 74 7.23 3.73 -2.51
C GLU A 74 6.91 5.18 -2.91
N LEU A 75 6.14 5.37 -3.99
CA LEU A 75 5.73 6.70 -4.48
C LEU A 75 4.95 7.51 -3.43
N PHE A 76 4.02 6.87 -2.71
CA PHE A 76 3.21 7.52 -1.69
C PHE A 76 3.82 7.47 -0.28
N HIS A 77 5.07 7.01 -0.15
CA HIS A 77 5.76 6.91 1.13
C HIS A 77 4.97 6.15 2.22
N VAL A 78 4.32 5.04 1.85
CA VAL A 78 3.57 4.17 2.79
C VAL A 78 4.49 3.53 3.82
N ASP A 79 4.17 3.67 5.11
CA ASP A 79 5.06 3.36 6.23
C ASP A 79 4.87 1.96 6.81
N VAL A 80 3.75 1.31 6.50
CA VAL A 80 3.35 0.00 7.03
C VAL A 80 2.91 -0.93 5.90
N LEU A 81 3.06 -2.23 6.12
CA LEU A 81 2.67 -3.26 5.17
C LEU A 81 1.95 -4.39 5.91
N ASP A 82 0.94 -4.97 5.26
CA ASP A 82 0.37 -6.24 5.69
C ASP A 82 1.39 -7.36 5.43
N VAL A 83 1.70 -8.14 6.46
CA VAL A 83 2.61 -9.29 6.37
C VAL A 83 2.02 -10.45 5.55
N THR A 84 0.69 -10.50 5.40
CA THR A 84 -0.05 -11.60 4.74
C THR A 84 -0.41 -11.33 3.27
N ARG A 85 0.07 -10.19 2.76
CA ARG A 85 -0.16 -9.73 1.39
C ARG A 85 0.53 -10.64 0.34
N SER A 86 0.10 -10.58 -0.91
CA SER A 86 0.60 -11.45 -1.99
C SER A 86 1.74 -10.86 -2.83
N LEU A 87 1.93 -9.55 -2.76
CA LEU A 87 2.94 -8.82 -3.52
C LEU A 87 4.20 -8.61 -2.68
N GLU A 88 5.31 -8.38 -3.36
CA GLU A 88 6.52 -7.86 -2.72
C GLU A 88 6.22 -6.55 -1.95
N PRO A 89 6.89 -6.29 -0.82
CA PRO A 89 8.10 -6.97 -0.34
C PRO A 89 7.89 -8.12 0.66
N CYS A 90 6.66 -8.42 1.10
CA CYS A 90 6.41 -9.51 2.06
C CYS A 90 6.32 -10.89 1.37
N GLY A 91 6.02 -10.92 0.06
CA GLY A 91 6.20 -12.11 -0.78
C GLY A 91 4.97 -13.01 -0.88
N PRO A 92 4.89 -13.87 -1.91
CA PRO A 92 3.63 -14.43 -2.37
C PRO A 92 2.99 -15.36 -1.34
N ASP A 93 1.75 -15.06 -1.00
CA ASP A 93 0.88 -15.77 -0.06
C ASP A 93 0.36 -17.14 -0.56
N GLY A 94 0.97 -17.69 -1.61
CA GLY A 94 0.55 -18.96 -2.22
C GLY A 94 -0.89 -18.95 -2.75
N ARG A 95 -1.59 -17.80 -2.80
CA ARG A 95 -2.98 -17.74 -3.23
C ARG A 95 -3.10 -18.05 -4.71
N ARG A 96 -4.22 -18.70 -5.05
CA ARG A 96 -4.63 -18.95 -6.43
C ARG A 96 -5.41 -17.76 -6.95
N TRP A 97 -4.75 -16.98 -7.80
CA TRP A 97 -5.36 -15.86 -8.51
C TRP A 97 -6.15 -16.36 -9.72
N LYS A 98 -7.34 -15.78 -9.94
CA LYS A 98 -8.18 -16.07 -11.10
C LYS A 98 -8.31 -14.81 -11.96
N PRO A 99 -8.15 -14.90 -13.29
CA PRO A 99 -8.46 -13.79 -14.18
C PRO A 99 -9.92 -13.36 -14.03
N TRP A 100 -10.15 -12.05 -13.96
CA TRP A 100 -11.47 -11.45 -13.82
C TRP A 100 -11.50 -10.06 -14.46
N VAL A 101 -12.68 -9.64 -14.93
CA VAL A 101 -12.96 -8.29 -15.42
C VAL A 101 -14.02 -7.70 -14.51
N LEU A 102 -13.67 -6.62 -13.80
CA LEU A 102 -14.65 -5.90 -12.99
C LEU A 102 -15.62 -5.13 -13.90
N PRO A 103 -16.91 -5.02 -13.53
CA PRO A 103 -17.79 -4.07 -14.18
C PRO A 103 -17.29 -2.64 -13.90
N ASP A 104 -17.40 -1.79 -14.92
CA ASP A 104 -16.96 -0.38 -14.88
C ASP A 104 -17.84 0.48 -13.97
#